data_AF-A0A1Y4R6E0-F1
#
_entry.id   AF-A0A1Y4R6E0-F1
#
_cell.length_a   1.000
_cell.length_b   1.000
_cell.length_c   1.000
_cell.angle_alpha   90.00
_cell.angle_beta   90.00
_cell.angle_gamma   90.00
#
_symmetry.space_group_name_H-M   'P 1'
#
loop_
_entity.id
_entity.type
_entity.pdbx_description
1 polymer ?
#
loop_
_entity_poly.entity_id
_entity_poly.type
_entity_poly.pdbx_seq_one_letter_code
_entity_poly.pdbx_strand_id
1 'polypeptide(L)' 'MELYIDCGGEMKYIGNREWECTKCGTIYGIEGAGHDYDDDEGERLSVWDAAAIWASHGKDEDYMFGYTEDELENAL' A
#
# COMPACT_ATOMS: atom_id res chain seq x y z
N MET A 1 6.09 -1.48 25.03
CA MET A 1 5.77 -0.27 24.24
C MET A 1 4.27 -0.14 24.27
N GLU A 2 3.75 0.49 25.32
CA GLU A 2 2.31 0.59 25.56
C GLU A 2 1.82 1.95 25.10
N LEU A 3 1.14 2.00 23.96
CA LEU A 3 0.25 3.11 23.64
C LEU A 3 -1.14 2.54 23.31
N TYR A 4 -1.64 1.71 24.22
CA TYR A 4 -3.05 1.30 24.21
C TYR A 4 -3.85 2.35 25.00
N ILE A 5 -4.00 3.55 24.43
CA ILE A 5 -4.93 4.54 24.95
C ILE A 5 -6.27 4.28 24.28
N ASP A 6 -6.91 3.18 24.67
CA ASP A 6 -8.32 2.93 24.34
C ASP A 6 -9.18 3.70 25.34
N CYS A 7 -9.53 4.96 24.98
CA CYS A 7 -10.47 5.76 25.76
C CYS A 7 -11.87 5.11 25.80
N GLY A 8 -12.14 4.08 24.97
CA GLY A 8 -13.46 3.49 24.74
C GLY A 8 -14.49 4.54 24.31
N GLY A 9 -14.02 5.64 23.71
CA GLY A 9 -14.82 6.79 23.30
C GLY A 9 -14.98 6.82 21.78
N GLU A 10 -16.07 7.41 21.32
CA GLU A 10 -16.30 7.58 19.88
C GLU A 10 -15.30 8.58 19.30
N MET A 11 -14.75 8.25 18.13
CA MET A 11 -13.80 9.06 17.39
C MET A 11 -14.53 9.93 16.37
N LYS A 12 -14.27 11.23 16.37
CA LYS A 12 -14.85 12.19 15.42
C LYS A 12 -13.78 12.65 14.44
N TYR A 13 -14.04 12.53 13.15
CA TYR A 13 -13.16 13.09 12.13
C TYR A 13 -13.23 14.62 12.15
N ILE A 14 -12.08 15.28 12.25
CA ILE A 14 -11.99 16.76 12.31
C ILE A 14 -11.34 17.37 11.07
N GLY A 15 -10.79 16.55 10.16
CA GLY A 15 -10.12 17.01 8.93
C GLY A 15 -8.65 16.61 8.90
N ASN A 16 -7.97 16.79 7.76
CA ASN A 16 -6.53 16.56 7.60
C ASN A 16 -5.99 15.19 8.07
N ARG A 17 -6.81 14.13 7.98
CA ARG A 17 -6.49 12.79 8.53
C ARG A 17 -6.35 12.75 10.06
N GLU A 18 -6.93 13.74 10.74
CA GLU A 18 -6.97 13.84 12.20
C GLU A 18 -8.34 13.43 12.74
N TRP A 19 -8.31 12.73 13.87
CA TRP A 19 -9.48 12.21 14.56
C TRP A 19 -9.45 12.58 16.03
N GLU A 20 -10.53 13.13 16.56
CA GLU A 20 -10.63 13.55 17.96
C GLU A 20 -11.45 12.51 18.76
N CYS A 21 -10.89 11.96 19.85
CA CYS A 21 -11.69 11.18 20.80
C CYS A 21 -12.66 12.13 21.51
N THR A 22 -13.97 11.96 21.31
CA THR A 22 -15.03 12.82 21.88
C THR A 22 -15.11 12.77 23.41
N LYS A 23 -14.44 11.79 24.03
CA LYS A 23 -14.46 11.54 25.47
C LYS A 23 -13.30 12.22 26.21
N CYS A 24 -12.10 12.22 25.63
CA CYS A 24 -10.90 12.79 26.26
C CYS A 24 -10.30 13.97 25.49
N GLY A 25 -10.82 14.30 24.31
CA GLY A 25 -10.33 15.39 23.46
C GLY A 25 -8.96 15.12 22.84
N THR A 26 -8.46 13.88 22.91
CA THR A 26 -7.18 13.50 22.29
C THR A 26 -7.34 13.50 20.78
N ILE A 27 -6.51 14.29 20.10
CA ILE A 27 -6.43 14.32 18.65
C ILE A 27 -5.38 13.30 18.20
N TYR A 28 -5.82 12.35 17.39
CA TYR A 28 -5.02 11.37 16.69
C TYR A 28 -4.83 11.86 15.27
N GLY A 29 -3.70 12.52 15.04
CA GLY A 29 -3.22 12.73 13.69
C GLY A 29 -2.75 11.40 13.14
N ILE A 30 -3.36 10.94 12.05
CA ILE A 30 -2.78 9.89 11.23
C ILE A 30 -1.64 10.54 10.43
N GLU A 31 -0.58 10.94 11.12
CA GLU A 31 0.71 11.24 10.50
C GLU A 31 1.38 9.90 10.21
N GLY A 32 1.01 9.30 9.07
CA GLY A 32 1.50 7.98 8.68
C GLY A 32 0.62 6.81 9.14
N ALA A 33 -0.60 6.70 8.60
CA ALA A 33 -1.20 5.36 8.35
C ALA A 33 -0.49 4.63 7.20
N GLY A 34 0.81 4.89 7.01
CA GLY A 34 1.76 3.79 6.90
C GLY A 34 2.04 3.33 8.34
N HIS A 35 1.13 2.51 8.89
CA HIS A 35 1.61 1.41 9.73
C HIS A 35 2.78 0.79 8.96
N ASP A 36 3.90 0.47 9.61
CA ASP A 36 5.11 -0.19 9.07
C ASP A 36 4.78 -1.47 8.26
N TYR A 37 4.12 -1.30 7.12
CA TYR A 37 4.16 -2.13 5.96
C TYR A 37 5.07 -1.35 5.04
N ASP A 38 6.35 -1.60 5.22
CA ASP A 38 7.38 -1.51 4.20
C ASP A 38 6.99 -2.49 3.06
N ASP A 39 5.81 -2.30 2.47
CA ASP A 39 5.16 -3.19 1.49
C ASP A 39 4.10 -2.42 0.67
N ASP A 40 4.41 -1.19 0.24
CA ASP A 40 3.75 -0.58 -0.93
C ASP A 40 4.33 -1.21 -2.24
N GLU A 41 4.59 -2.52 -2.20
CA GLU A 41 4.70 -3.42 -3.35
C GLU A 41 3.34 -4.06 -3.70
N GLY A 42 2.29 -3.83 -2.91
CA GLY A 42 0.97 -4.43 -3.10
C GLY A 42 0.24 -4.12 -4.43
N GLU A 43 0.66 -3.09 -5.17
CA GLU A 43 0.10 -2.72 -6.48
C GLU A 43 1.18 -2.62 -7.58
N ARG A 44 2.37 -3.22 -7.37
CA ARG A 44 3.43 -3.29 -8.40
C ARG A 44 3.87 -4.73 -8.57
N LEU A 45 3.58 -5.32 -9.74
CA LEU A 45 4.10 -6.63 -10.09
C LEU A 45 5.62 -6.56 -10.22
N SER A 46 6.33 -7.53 -9.63
CA SER A 46 7.76 -7.67 -9.85
C SER A 46 8.06 -8.00 -11.32
N VAL A 47 9.26 -7.69 -11.81
CA VAL A 47 9.67 -8.03 -13.20
C VAL A 47 9.48 -9.53 -13.48
N TRP A 48 9.75 -10.38 -12.50
CA TRP A 48 9.63 -11.84 -12.62
C TRP A 48 8.17 -12.27 -12.78
N ASP A 49 7.26 -11.69 -11.97
CA ASP A 49 5.83 -11.98 -12.08
C ASP A 49 5.25 -11.42 -13.37
N ALA A 50 5.65 -10.20 -13.75
CA ALA A 50 5.29 -9.58 -15.01
C ALA A 50 5.76 -10.44 -16.20
N ALA A 51 7.00 -10.93 -16.18
CA ALA A 51 7.56 -11.78 -17.24
C ALA A 51 6.83 -13.13 -17.35
N ALA A 52 6.52 -13.76 -16.22
CA ALA A 52 5.76 -15.01 -16.19
C ALA A 52 4.35 -14.84 -16.78
N ILE A 53 3.66 -13.75 -16.45
CA ILE A 53 2.34 -13.43 -17.02
C ILE A 53 2.48 -13.12 -18.52
N TRP A 54 3.41 -12.23 -18.90
CA TRP A 54 3.68 -11.88 -20.28
C TRP A 54 3.97 -13.10 -21.17
N ALA A 55 4.84 -14.01 -20.72
CA ALA A 55 5.15 -15.25 -21.44
C ALA A 55 3.95 -16.21 -21.52
N SER A 56 3.12 -16.29 -20.48
CA SER A 56 1.89 -17.10 -20.49
C SER A 56 0.82 -16.53 -21.43
N HIS A 57 0.87 -15.23 -21.71
CA HIS A 57 -0.06 -14.53 -22.62
C HIS A 57 0.46 -14.43 -24.06
N GLY A 58 1.61 -15.06 -24.37
CA GLY A 58 2.15 -15.09 -25.73
C GLY A 58 3.02 -13.89 -26.08
N LYS A 59 3.65 -13.27 -25.08
CA LYS A 59 4.51 -12.08 -25.23
C LYS A 59 3.76 -10.86 -25.78
N ASP A 60 2.55 -10.64 -25.28
CA ASP A 60 1.68 -9.57 -25.71
C ASP A 60 2.07 -8.22 -25.07
N GLU A 61 2.13 -7.15 -25.87
CA GLU A 61 2.54 -5.81 -25.45
C GLU A 61 1.62 -5.21 -24.36
N ASP A 62 0.36 -5.62 -24.32
CA ASP A 62 -0.61 -5.17 -23.30
C ASP A 62 -0.30 -5.75 -21.91
N TYR A 63 0.52 -6.80 -21.85
CA TYR A 63 0.90 -7.51 -20.63
C TYR A 63 2.35 -7.24 -20.22
N MET A 64 2.93 -6.13 -20.69
CA MET A 64 4.28 -5.74 -20.30
C MET A 64 4.33 -5.07 -18.91
N PHE A 65 3.18 -4.77 -18.30
CA PHE A 65 3.05 -4.19 -16.95
C PHE A 65 3.94 -2.98 -16.66
N GLY A 66 4.30 -2.22 -17.70
CA GLY A 66 5.19 -1.05 -17.62
C GLY A 66 6.69 -1.34 -17.76
N TYR A 67 7.07 -2.61 -18.00
CA TYR A 67 8.43 -3.04 -18.32
C TYR A 67 8.66 -3.08 -19.84
N THR A 68 9.91 -3.15 -20.26
CA THR A 68 10.28 -3.33 -21.67
C THR A 68 10.36 -4.80 -22.04
N GLU A 69 10.22 -5.13 -23.33
CA GLU A 69 10.33 -6.50 -23.84
C GLU A 69 11.67 -7.11 -23.43
N ASP A 70 12.77 -6.35 -23.57
CA ASP A 70 14.09 -6.77 -23.14
C ASP A 70 14.14 -7.09 -21.62
N GLU A 71 13.53 -6.28 -20.75
CA GLU A 71 13.51 -6.54 -19.30
C GLU A 71 12.75 -7.81 -18.96
N LEU A 72 11.63 -8.08 -19.65
CA LEU A 72 10.83 -9.27 -19.45
C LEU A 72 11.54 -10.51 -20.02
N GLU A 73 12.20 -10.40 -21.18
CA GLU A 73 13.01 -11.48 -21.74
C GLU A 73 14.24 -11.82 -20.88
N ASN A 74 14.87 -10.83 -20.25
CA ASN A 74 15.97 -11.07 -19.32
C ASN A 74 15.50 -11.74 -18.01
N ALA A 75 14.21 -11.68 -17.69
CA ALA A 75 13.61 -12.28 -16.50
C ALA A 75 12.94 -13.65 -16.76
N LEU A 76 12.99 -14.18 -17.99
CA LEU A 76 12.56 -15.54 -18.35
C LEU A 76 13.72 -16.54 -18.31
#